data_AF-A0AAV3PXF9-F1
#
_entry.id   AF-A0AAV3PXF9-F1
#
_cell.length_a   1.000
_cell.length_b   1.000
_cell.length_c   1.000
_cell.angle_alpha   90.00
_cell.angle_beta   90.00
_cell.angle_gamma   90.00
#
_symmetry.space_group_name_H-M   'P 1'
#
loop_
_entity.id
_entity.type
_entity.pdbx_description
1 polymer ?
#
loop_
_entity_poly.entity_id
_entity_poly.type
_entity_poly.pdbx_seq_one_letter_code
_entity_poly.pdbx_strand_id
1 'polypeptide(L)'
;MAPTTNANSIFNSIVALLLVVLVVQCQTLVVNAQPQTCSTSLSNLNVCAPFVLPGAVNTSPSNDCCSALQAVDHDCICNTLRISARLPSQCNLPPLSCPSMSR
;
A
#
# COMPACT_ATOMS: atom_id res chain seq x y z
N MET A 1 16.67 50.83 29.51
CA MET A 1 15.77 50.78 28.34
C MET A 1 15.06 49.44 28.43
N ALA A 2 13.85 49.38 29.01
CA ALA A 2 13.13 48.13 29.18
C ALA A 2 12.47 47.73 27.84
N PRO A 3 12.54 46.47 27.41
CA PRO A 3 11.82 46.03 26.23
C PRO A 3 10.31 46.07 26.53
N THR A 4 9.59 47.01 25.91
CA THR A 4 8.13 46.99 25.86
C THR A 4 7.72 45.91 24.87
N THR A 5 7.72 44.65 25.32
CA THR A 5 7.19 43.55 24.53
C THR A 5 5.68 43.69 24.49
N ASN A 6 5.20 44.20 23.37
CA ASN A 6 3.80 44.32 23.00
C ASN A 6 3.12 42.95 23.06
N ALA A 7 2.11 42.81 23.93
CA ALA A 7 1.33 41.58 24.12
C ALA A 7 0.80 41.00 22.80
N ASN A 8 0.52 41.87 21.83
CA ASN A 8 0.07 41.54 20.47
C ASN A 8 1.10 40.70 19.69
N SER A 9 2.40 40.96 19.90
CA SER A 9 3.49 40.23 19.25
C SER A 9 3.64 38.82 19.83
N ILE A 10 3.45 38.69 21.15
CA ILE A 10 3.43 37.41 21.86
C ILE A 10 2.22 36.59 21.38
N PHE A 11 1.05 37.22 21.27
CA PHE A 11 -0.18 36.57 20.81
C PHE A 11 -0.05 36.05 19.37
N ASN A 12 0.50 36.85 18.46
CA ASN A 12 0.73 36.44 17.07
C ASN A 12 1.74 35.29 16.96
N SER A 13 2.78 35.31 17.78
CA SER A 13 3.79 34.24 17.82
C SER A 13 3.18 32.91 18.30
N ILE A 14 2.30 32.96 19.30
CA ILE A 14 1.58 31.78 19.81
C ILE A 14 0.61 31.23 18.75
N VAL A 15 -0.14 32.10 18.07
CA VAL A 15 -1.07 31.70 17.00
C VAL A 15 -0.32 31.06 15.82
N ALA A 16 0.82 31.64 15.42
CA ALA A 16 1.65 31.08 14.35
C ALA A 16 2.20 29.69 14.74
N LEU A 17 2.65 29.51 15.98
CA LEU A 17 3.13 28.22 16.47
C LEU A 17 2.03 27.16 16.47
N LEU A 18 0.82 27.52 16.92
CA LEU A 18 -0.35 26.61 16.91
C LEU A 18 -0.74 26.20 15.49
N LEU A 19 -0.69 27.13 14.53
CA LEU A 19 -0.97 26.83 13.12
C LEU A 19 0.07 25.88 12.52
N VAL A 20 1.36 26.06 12.82
CA VAL A 20 2.42 25.16 12.35
C VAL A 20 2.24 23.75 12.92
N VAL A 21 1.89 23.63 14.21
CA VAL A 21 1.61 22.32 14.83
C VAL A 21 0.40 21.64 14.16
N LEU A 22 -0.67 22.36 13.84
CA LEU A 22 -1.84 21.80 13.14
C LEU A 22 -1.50 21.28 11.73
N VAL A 23 -0.66 22.00 10.99
CA VAL A 23 -0.24 21.59 9.63
C VAL A 23 0.64 20.34 9.67
N VAL A 24 1.49 20.18 10.69
CA VAL A 24 2.34 18.97 10.86
C VAL A 24 1.51 17.72 11.15
N GLN A 25 0.41 17.83 11.90
CA GLN A 25 -0.47 16.70 12.21
C GLN A 25 -1.30 16.21 11.01
N CYS A 26 -1.49 17.02 9.97
CA CYS A 26 -2.16 16.58 8.74
C CYS A 26 -1.26 15.72 7.84
N GLN A 27 0.07 15.82 7.99
CA GLN A 27 1.03 15.08 7.14
C GLN A 27 1.21 13.63 7.59
N THR A 28 0.82 13.30 8.82
CA THR A 28 0.97 11.95 9.39
C THR A 28 -0.18 11.01 9.04
N LEU A 29 -1.31 11.52 8.55
CA LEU A 29 -2.45 10.69 8.12
C LEU A 29 -2.22 9.99 6.76
N VAL A 30 -1.16 10.36 6.03
CA VAL A 30 -0.66 9.65 4.85
C VAL A 30 0.55 8.76 5.15
N VAL A 31 0.84 8.51 6.43
CA VAL A 31 1.81 7.48 6.83
C VAL A 31 1.15 6.11 6.68
N ASN A 32 1.21 5.58 5.44
CA ASN A 32 1.50 4.18 5.17
C ASN A 32 0.73 3.14 6.01
N ALA A 33 -0.60 3.30 6.18
CA ALA A 33 -1.46 2.30 6.83
C ALA A 33 -1.81 1.11 5.93
N GLN A 34 -1.34 1.11 4.67
CA GLN A 34 -1.64 0.08 3.68
C GLN A 34 -0.82 -1.24 3.76
N PRO A 35 0.41 -1.34 4.32
CA PRO A 35 1.19 -2.57 4.19
C PRO A 35 0.69 -3.71 5.09
N GLN A 36 0.15 -3.40 6.27
CA GLN A 36 -0.36 -4.42 7.22
C GLN A 36 -1.66 -5.06 6.71
N THR A 37 -2.58 -4.24 6.18
CA THR A 37 -3.84 -4.70 5.59
C THR A 37 -3.59 -5.45 4.28
N CYS A 38 -2.70 -4.93 3.43
CA CYS A 38 -2.34 -5.56 2.16
C CYS A 38 -1.73 -6.95 2.35
N SER A 39 -0.74 -7.10 3.23
CA SER A 39 -0.09 -8.39 3.49
C SER A 39 -1.07 -9.44 4.04
N THR A 40 -1.99 -9.02 4.91
CA THR A 40 -2.99 -9.91 5.50
C THR A 40 -4.00 -10.37 4.44
N SER A 41 -4.51 -9.45 3.63
CA SER A 41 -5.44 -9.79 2.53
C SER A 41 -4.79 -10.65 1.46
N LEU A 42 -3.50 -10.42 1.14
CA LEU A 42 -2.73 -11.29 0.24
C LEU A 42 -2.57 -12.71 0.79
N SER A 43 -2.38 -12.87 2.10
CA SER A 43 -2.30 -14.20 2.71
C SER A 43 -3.60 -14.99 2.57
N ASN A 44 -4.75 -14.32 2.55
CA ASN A 44 -6.05 -14.96 2.35
C ASN A 44 -6.22 -15.52 0.93
N LEU A 45 -5.46 -15.03 -0.07
CA LEU A 45 -5.43 -15.59 -1.41
C LEU A 45 -4.78 -16.98 -1.49
N ASN A 46 -4.20 -17.49 -0.40
CA ASN A 46 -3.65 -18.85 -0.38
C ASN A 46 -4.72 -19.92 -0.71
N VAL A 47 -6.01 -19.63 -0.47
CA VAL A 47 -7.13 -20.50 -0.89
C VAL A 47 -7.20 -20.66 -2.42
N CYS A 48 -6.63 -19.71 -3.18
CA CYS A 48 -6.58 -19.75 -4.64
C CYS A 48 -5.43 -20.60 -5.19
N ALA A 49 -4.46 -21.00 -4.36
CA ALA A 49 -3.27 -21.75 -4.77
C ALA A 49 -3.53 -22.95 -5.70
N PRO A 50 -4.47 -23.87 -5.41
CA PRO A 50 -4.69 -25.06 -6.26
C PRO A 50 -5.22 -24.72 -7.66
N PHE A 51 -5.78 -23.53 -7.88
CA PHE A 51 -6.37 -23.12 -9.16
C PHE A 51 -5.40 -22.35 -10.07
N VAL A 52 -4.27 -21.86 -9.52
CA VAL A 52 -3.30 -21.01 -10.23
C VAL A 52 -1.98 -21.73 -10.55
N LEU A 53 -1.86 -23.00 -10.17
CA LEU A 53 -0.68 -23.82 -10.41
C LEU A 53 -0.75 -24.49 -11.80
N PRO A 54 0.40 -24.59 -12.51
CA PRO A 54 0.48 -25.37 -13.74
C PRO A 54 0.07 -26.83 -13.49
N GLY A 55 -0.78 -27.38 -14.36
CA GLY A 55 -1.29 -28.75 -14.21
C GLY A 55 -2.51 -28.88 -13.28
N ALA A 56 -3.11 -27.77 -12.83
CA ALA A 56 -4.38 -27.80 -12.12
C ALA A 56 -5.47 -28.45 -12.98
N VAL A 57 -6.08 -29.52 -12.46
CA VAL A 57 -7.16 -30.27 -13.13
C VAL A 57 -8.45 -29.43 -13.21
N ASN A 58 -8.62 -28.50 -12.27
CA ASN A 58 -9.69 -27.52 -12.24
C ASN A 58 -9.09 -26.11 -12.26
N THR A 59 -9.26 -25.40 -13.38
CA THR A 59 -8.89 -24.00 -13.52
C THR A 59 -10.03 -23.04 -13.15
N SER A 60 -11.19 -23.58 -12.78
CA SER A 60 -12.32 -22.78 -12.29
C SER A 60 -12.12 -22.48 -10.81
N PRO A 61 -11.97 -21.21 -10.40
CA PRO A 61 -11.80 -20.85 -9.00
C PRO A 61 -13.06 -21.19 -8.18
N SER A 62 -12.87 -21.53 -6.91
CA SER A 62 -13.97 -21.65 -5.95
C SER A 62 -14.56 -20.28 -5.62
N ASN A 63 -15.79 -20.26 -5.11
CA ASN A 63 -16.45 -19.03 -4.67
C ASN A 63 -15.68 -18.34 -3.53
N ASP A 64 -15.02 -19.12 -2.67
CA ASP A 64 -14.18 -18.60 -1.59
C ASP A 64 -12.93 -17.88 -2.13
N CYS A 65 -12.31 -18.43 -3.19
CA CYS A 65 -11.18 -17.77 -3.85
C CYS A 65 -11.60 -16.44 -4.49
N CYS A 66 -12.74 -16.41 -5.20
CA CYS A 66 -13.25 -15.18 -5.79
C CYS A 66 -13.61 -14.12 -4.72
N SER A 67 -14.20 -14.54 -3.61
CA SER A 67 -14.56 -13.65 -2.50
C SER A 67 -13.31 -13.10 -1.79
N ALA A 68 -12.31 -13.94 -1.57
CA ALA A 68 -11.02 -13.53 -1.01
C ALA A 68 -10.32 -12.54 -1.94
N LEU A 69 -10.35 -12.77 -3.25
CA LEU A 69 -9.76 -11.87 -4.24
C LEU A 69 -10.47 -10.52 -4.31
N GLN A 70 -11.79 -10.51 -4.19
CA GLN A 70 -12.57 -9.27 -4.17
C GLN A 70 -12.34 -8.42 -2.91
N ALA A 71 -11.97 -9.06 -1.79
CA ALA A 71 -11.62 -8.38 -0.55
C ALA A 71 -10.21 -7.75 -0.56
N VAL A 72 -9.37 -8.06 -1.55
CA VAL A 72 -8.04 -7.47 -1.70
C VAL A 72 -8.17 -6.12 -2.40
N ASP A 73 -7.51 -5.11 -1.84
CA ASP A 73 -7.43 -3.79 -2.44
C ASP A 73 -6.69 -3.81 -3.79
N HIS A 74 -7.23 -3.10 -4.77
CA HIS A 74 -6.71 -3.12 -6.15
C HIS A 74 -5.29 -2.53 -6.24
N ASP A 75 -5.00 -1.45 -5.51
CA ASP A 75 -3.67 -0.84 -5.51
C ASP A 75 -2.64 -1.74 -4.80
N CYS A 76 -3.05 -2.41 -3.73
CA CYS A 76 -2.26 -3.43 -3.04
C CYS A 76 -1.83 -4.56 -4.00
N ILE A 77 -2.77 -5.15 -4.73
CA ILE A 77 -2.45 -6.27 -5.63
C ILE A 77 -1.60 -5.81 -6.83
N CYS A 78 -1.90 -4.65 -7.42
CA CYS A 78 -1.11 -4.09 -8.52
C CYS A 78 0.32 -3.77 -8.09
N ASN A 79 0.50 -3.14 -6.92
CA ASN A 79 1.84 -2.83 -6.43
C ASN A 79 2.61 -4.12 -6.13
N THR A 80 1.96 -5.14 -5.55
CA THR A 80 2.57 -6.44 -5.28
C THR A 80 3.02 -7.15 -6.55
N LEU A 81 2.18 -7.18 -7.58
CA LEU A 81 2.51 -7.74 -8.90
C LEU A 81 3.68 -7.00 -9.56
N ARG A 82 3.71 -5.67 -9.45
CA ARG A 82 4.83 -4.87 -9.94
C ARG A 82 6.12 -5.20 -9.19
N ILE A 83 6.04 -5.40 -7.87
CA ILE A 83 7.18 -5.78 -7.03
C ILE A 83 7.67 -7.18 -7.39
N SER A 84 6.77 -8.16 -7.53
CA SER A 84 7.14 -9.54 -7.87
C SER A 84 7.74 -9.65 -9.28
N ALA A 85 7.26 -8.87 -10.25
CA ALA A 85 7.83 -8.85 -11.61
C ALA A 85 9.30 -8.36 -11.65
N ARG A 86 9.69 -7.46 -10.72
CA ARG A 86 11.08 -6.95 -10.62
C ARG A 86 11.97 -7.79 -9.70
N LEU A 87 11.41 -8.64 -8.83
CA LEU A 87 12.19 -9.49 -7.92
C LEU A 87 13.28 -10.31 -8.64
N PRO A 88 13.01 -10.98 -9.78
CA PRO A 88 14.02 -11.75 -10.50
C PRO A 88 15.24 -10.90 -10.88
N SER A 89 15.01 -9.68 -11.37
CA SER A 89 16.11 -8.77 -11.73
C SER A 89 16.96 -8.36 -10.52
N GLN A 90 16.34 -8.22 -9.34
CA GLN A 90 17.07 -7.97 -8.09
C GLN A 90 17.87 -9.18 -7.61
N CYS A 91 17.50 -10.39 -8.05
CA CYS A 91 18.22 -11.63 -7.78
C CYS A 91 19.18 -12.03 -8.91
N ASN A 92 19.51 -11.14 -9.87
CA ASN A 92 20.30 -11.44 -11.07
C ASN A 92 19.72 -12.58 -11.94
N LEU A 93 18.40 -12.78 -11.90
CA LEU A 93 17.70 -13.75 -12.74
C LEU A 93 17.11 -13.04 -13.98
N PRO A 94 16.91 -13.78 -15.09
CA PRO A 94 16.22 -13.25 -16.25
C PRO A 94 14.83 -12.70 -15.88
N PRO A 95 14.40 -11.57 -16.48
CA PRO A 95 13.08 -11.01 -16.22
C PRO A 95 11.96 -11.94 -16.70
N LEU A 96 10.85 -11.96 -15.96
CA LEU A 96 9.67 -12.75 -16.34
C LEU A 96 9.07 -12.17 -17.62
N SER A 97 9.12 -12.95 -18.69
CA SER A 97 8.49 -12.64 -19.98
C SER A 97 7.33 -13.60 -20.15
N CYS A 98 6.14 -13.24 -19.68
CA CYS A 98 4.94 -14.04 -19.91
C CYS A 98 4.45 -13.73 -21.33
N PRO A 99 4.53 -14.65 -22.31
CA PRO A 99 3.79 -14.46 -23.55
C PRO A 99 2.32 -14.35 -23.18
N SER A 100 1.65 -13.30 -23.63
CA SER A 100 0.20 -13.19 -23.48
C SER A 100 -0.41 -14.44 -24.11
N MET A 101 -1.02 -15.30 -23.31
CA MET A 101 -1.78 -16.44 -23.81
C MET A 101 -3.00 -15.86 -24.53
N SER A 102 -2.87 -15.53 -25.83
CA SER A 102 -3.98 -15.15 -26.68
C SER A 102 -4.87 -16.38 -26.84
N ARG A 103 -6.03 -16.37 -26.20
CA ARG A 103 -7.09 -17.33 -26.45
C ARG A 103 -8.23 -16.60 -27.15
#